data_AF-A0A285YWN7-F1
#
_entry.id   AF-A0A285YWN7-F1
#
_cell.length_a   1.000
_cell.length_b   1.000
_cell.length_c   1.000
_cell.angle_alpha   90.00
_cell.angle_beta   90.00
_cell.angle_gamma   90.00
#
_symmetry.space_group_name_H-M   'P 1'
#
loop_
_entity.id
_entity.type
_entity.pdbx_description
1 polymer ?
#
loop_
_entity_poly.entity_id
_entity_poly.type
_entity_poly.pdbx_seq_one_letter_code
_entity_poly.pdbx_strand_id
1 'polypeptide(L)'
;MALRTFVNQDGTLWTVWNVVPTLVHNDRKVALSTGMTSGWLCFECGGVKRRIVPVPSGWEEWSDDELASALATAQAVERRLPVEVPAGKHA
;
A
#
# COMPACT_ATOMS: atom_id res chain seq x y z
N MET A 1 6.05 13.16 8.63
CA MET A 1 5.46 12.79 7.34
C MET A 1 6.59 12.81 6.34
N ALA A 2 7.15 11.65 6.02
CA ALA A 2 8.17 11.56 4.98
C ALA A 2 7.47 11.31 3.64
N LEU A 3 7.82 12.12 2.64
CA LEU A 3 7.37 12.00 1.27
C LEU A 3 8.63 11.90 0.42
N ARG A 4 8.77 10.81 -0.33
CA ARG A 4 9.89 10.61 -1.24
C ARG A 4 9.39 10.28 -2.63
N THR A 5 10.22 10.57 -3.62
CA THR A 5 10.00 10.19 -5.01
C THR A 5 11.21 9.42 -5.50
N PHE A 6 10.99 8.33 -6.22
CA PHE A 6 12.05 7.53 -6.82
C PHE A 6 11.62 7.04 -8.20
N VAL A 7 12.60 6.73 -9.05
CA VAL A 7 12.35 6.14 -10.37
C VAL A 7 12.47 4.63 -10.24
N ASN A 8 11.40 3.90 -10.56
CA ASN A 8 11.43 2.44 -10.60
C ASN A 8 12.30 1.95 -11.77
N GLN A 9 12.71 0.69 -11.74
CA GLN A 9 13.54 0.07 -12.80
C GLN A 9 12.94 0.22 -14.21
N ASP A 10 11.61 0.28 -14.31
CA ASP A 10 10.88 0.51 -15.57
C ASP A 10 10.84 1.99 -16.03
N GLY A 11 11.60 2.89 -15.38
CA GLY A 11 11.61 4.34 -15.66
C GLY A 11 10.38 5.09 -15.15
N THR A 12 9.48 4.41 -14.44
CA THR A 12 8.25 4.99 -13.91
C THR A 12 8.53 5.74 -12.61
N LEU A 13 8.09 6.99 -12.50
CA LEU A 13 8.24 7.79 -11.27
C LEU A 13 7.18 7.40 -10.24
N TRP A 14 7.62 6.95 -9.07
CA TRP A 14 6.75 6.63 -7.94
C TRP A 14 6.95 7.62 -6.81
N THR A 15 5.83 7.99 -6.18
CA THR A 15 5.81 8.77 -4.96
C THR A 15 5.47 7.83 -3.80
N VAL A 16 6.22 7.90 -2.71
CA VAL A 16 6.08 7.04 -1.54
C VAL A 16 5.96 7.86 -0.26
N TRP A 17 5.03 7.47 0.60
CA TRP A 17 4.82 8.10 1.90
C TRP A 17 4.20 7.14 2.90
N ASN A 18 4.47 7.37 4.19
CA ASN A 18 3.80 6.65 5.25
C ASN A 18 2.45 7.29 5.58
N VAL A 19 1.42 6.46 5.73
CA VAL A 19 0.11 6.87 6.23
C VAL A 19 -0.08 6.23 7.59
N VAL A 20 -0.13 7.04 8.64
CA VAL A 20 -0.50 6.59 9.98
C VAL A 20 -1.91 7.11 10.24
N PRO A 21 -2.93 6.23 10.36
CA PRO A 21 -4.27 6.67 10.68
C PRO A 21 -4.25 7.24 12.11
N THR A 22 -4.53 8.53 12.24
CA THR A 22 -4.91 9.08 13.54
C THR A 22 -6.28 8.51 13.89
N LEU A 23 -6.32 7.48 14.73
CA LEU A 23 -7.56 7.03 15.37
C LEU A 23 -8.03 8.14 16.32
N VAL A 24 -8.65 9.17 15.76
CA VAL A 24 -9.59 9.99 16.52
C VAL A 24 -10.77 9.07 16.80
N HIS A 25 -11.15 8.92 18.07
CA HIS A 25 -12.12 7.98 18.65
C HIS A 25 -13.57 8.02 18.09
N ASN A 26 -13.76 8.28 16.79
CA ASN A 26 -15.06 8.22 16.17
C ASN A 26 -15.34 6.81 15.66
N ASP A 27 -16.49 6.33 16.09
CA ASP A 27 -17.11 5.00 16.02
C ASP A 27 -17.18 4.32 14.62
N ARG A 28 -16.55 4.90 13.59
CA ARG A 28 -16.30 4.19 12.33
C ARG A 28 -15.10 3.28 12.49
N LYS A 29 -15.36 2.09 13.06
CA LYS A 29 -14.56 0.89 12.77
C LYS A 29 -14.66 0.60 11.27
N VAL A 30 -13.92 1.34 10.45
CA VAL A 30 -13.43 0.78 9.19
C VAL A 30 -12.76 -0.51 9.62
N ALA A 31 -13.21 -1.65 9.11
CA ALA A 31 -12.58 -2.94 9.36
C ALA A 31 -11.19 -2.92 8.72
N LEU A 32 -10.29 -2.16 9.33
CA LEU A 32 -8.88 -2.14 9.02
C LEU A 32 -8.39 -3.54 9.40
N SER A 33 -7.98 -4.29 8.39
CA SER A 33 -7.36 -5.61 8.58
C SER A 33 -6.26 -5.49 9.63
N THR A 34 -6.16 -6.49 10.52
CA THR A 34 -5.13 -6.57 11.56
C THR A 34 -3.76 -6.14 11.01
N GLY A 35 -3.21 -5.02 11.50
CA GLY A 35 -1.94 -4.43 11.03
C GLY A 35 -2.04 -3.03 10.42
N MET A 36 -3.21 -2.58 9.94
CA MET A 36 -3.39 -1.23 9.38
C MET A 36 -3.44 -0.11 10.42
N THR A 37 -3.65 -0.44 11.70
CA THR A 37 -3.61 0.52 12.81
C THR A 37 -2.22 1.11 13.04
N SER A 38 -1.17 0.36 12.71
CA SER A 38 0.22 0.83 12.80
C SER A 38 0.64 1.70 11.60
N GLY A 39 -0.27 1.95 10.67
CA GLY A 39 -0.02 2.64 9.42
C GLY A 39 0.45 1.72 8.29
N TRP A 40 0.56 2.29 7.10
CA TRP A 40 1.02 1.60 5.90
C TRP A 40 1.88 2.50 5.02
N LEU A 41 2.80 1.90 4.29
CA LEU A 41 3.59 2.60 3.28
C LEU A 41 2.79 2.60 1.98
N CYS A 42 2.48 3.77 1.44
CA CYS A 42 1.74 3.94 0.20
C CYS A 42 2.68 4.33 -0.92
N PHE A 43 2.52 3.70 -2.08
CA PHE A 43 3.20 4.01 -3.32
C PHE A 43 2.15 4.45 -4.33
N GLU A 44 2.37 5.59 -5.00
CA GLU A 44 1.49 6.08 -6.05
C GLU A 44 2.28 6.47 -7.29
N CYS A 45 1.75 6.08 -8.44
CA CYS A 45 2.18 6.56 -9.75
C CYS A 45 0.95 6.78 -10.64
N GLY A 46 0.70 8.02 -11.07
CA GLY A 46 -0.26 8.34 -12.13
C GLY A 46 -1.69 7.79 -11.93
N GLY A 47 -2.11 7.54 -10.68
CA GLY A 47 -3.42 6.94 -10.35
C GLY A 47 -3.39 5.48 -9.91
N VAL A 48 -2.28 4.76 -10.09
CA VAL A 48 -2.07 3.42 -9.53
C VAL A 48 -1.56 3.56 -8.10
N LYS A 49 -2.20 2.87 -7.16
CA LYS A 49 -1.80 2.85 -5.74
C LYS A 49 -1.43 1.44 -5.32
N ARG A 50 -0.30 1.31 -4.63
CA ARG A 50 0.12 0.08 -3.95
C ARG A 50 0.41 0.38 -2.50
N ARG A 51 0.22 -0.60 -1.61
CA ARG A 51 0.50 -0.40 -0.19
C ARG A 51 1.17 -1.60 0.45
N ILE A 52 2.01 -1.33 1.45
CA ILE A 52 2.66 -2.31 2.31
C ILE A 52 2.16 -2.09 3.73
N VAL A 53 1.69 -3.17 4.36
CA VAL A 53 1.22 -3.17 5.75
C VAL A 53 2.02 -4.24 6.49
N PRO A 54 2.68 -3.91 7.61
CA PRO A 54 2.82 -2.58 8.24
C PRO A 54 3.84 -1.67 7.51
N VAL A 55 4.01 -0.42 7.96
CA VAL A 55 5.13 0.44 7.49
C VAL A 55 6.46 -0.24 7.85
N PRO A 56 7.36 -0.47 6.87
CA PRO A 56 8.70 -0.97 7.15
C PRO A 56 9.52 0.05 7.95
N SER A 57 10.25 -0.40 8.96
CA SER A 57 11.18 0.44 9.72
C SER A 57 12.36 0.89 8.86
N GLY A 58 12.74 2.17 8.93
CA GLY A 58 13.90 2.70 8.19
C GLY A 58 13.67 2.92 6.70
N TRP A 59 12.43 2.81 6.20
CA TRP A 59 12.13 3.00 4.78
C TRP A 59 12.56 4.37 4.22
N GLU A 60 12.65 5.37 5.09
CA GLU A 60 13.06 6.73 4.74
C GLU A 60 14.53 6.79 4.28
N GLU A 61 15.34 5.84 4.71
CA GLU A 61 16.77 5.72 4.37
C GLU A 61 17.03 4.70 3.25
N TRP A 62 15.99 4.01 2.79
CA TRP A 62 16.11 3.03 1.71
C TRP A 62 16.60 3.67 0.41
N SER A 63 17.42 2.91 -0.29
CA SER A 63 17.81 3.17 -1.67
C SER A 63 16.61 3.01 -2.62
N ASP A 64 16.75 3.55 -3.82
CA ASP A 64 15.74 3.44 -4.86
C ASP A 64 15.49 1.96 -5.25
N ASP A 65 16.53 1.11 -5.21
CA ASP A 65 16.42 -0.34 -5.45
C ASP A 65 15.63 -1.07 -4.35
N GLU A 66 15.81 -0.69 -3.09
CA GLU A 66 15.03 -1.22 -1.96
C GLU A 66 13.57 -0.79 -2.06
N LEU A 67 13.31 0.47 -2.43
CA LEU A 67 11.96 0.97 -2.69
C LEU A 67 11.29 0.25 -3.87
N ALA A 68 12.04 -0.04 -4.94
CA ALA A 68 11.57 -0.83 -6.08
C ALA A 68 11.23 -2.28 -5.68
N SER A 69 12.11 -2.91 -4.89
CA SER A 69 11.89 -4.27 -4.37
C SER A 69 10.65 -4.33 -3.46
N ALA A 70 10.47 -3.32 -2.62
CA ALA A 70 9.29 -3.18 -1.78
C ALA A 70 8.02 -2.96 -2.63
N LEU A 71 8.06 -2.10 -3.65
CA LEU A 71 6.95 -1.89 -4.59
C LEU A 71 6.55 -3.17 -5.32
N ALA A 72 7.51 -4.03 -5.66
CA ALA A 72 7.27 -5.32 -6.31
C ALA A 72 6.52 -6.30 -5.39
N THR A 73 6.77 -6.26 -4.09
CA THR A 73 6.05 -7.06 -3.07
C THR A 73 4.78 -6.39 -2.55
N ALA A 74 4.61 -5.09 -2.79
CA ALA A 74 3.46 -4.32 -2.35
C ALA A 74 2.17 -4.80 -3.02
N GLN A 75 1.14 -5.04 -2.22
CA GLN A 75 -0.18 -5.41 -2.76
C GLN A 75 -0.75 -4.24 -3.55
N ALA A 76 -1.16 -4.51 -4.80
CA ALA A 76 -1.92 -3.56 -5.59
C ALA A 76 -3.21 -3.20 -4.83
N VAL A 77 -3.42 -1.92 -4.57
CA VAL A 77 -4.69 -1.41 -4.05
C VAL A 77 -5.63 -1.28 -5.23
N GLU A 78 -6.04 -2.41 -5.78
CA GLU A 78 -7.22 -2.38 -6.64
C GLU A 78 -8.40 -1.98 -5.76
N ARG A 79 -9.18 -1.00 -6.24
CA ARG A 79 -10.55 -0.84 -5.77
C ARG A 79 -11.21 -2.18 -6.07
N ARG A 80 -11.27 -3.09 -5.09
CA ARG A 80 -11.89 -4.42 -5.25
C ARG A 80 -13.23 -4.22 -5.95
N LEU A 81 -13.26 -4.52 -7.25
CA LEU A 81 -14.50 -5.00 -7.82
C LEU A 81 -14.74 -6.34 -7.12
N PRO A 82 -15.97 -6.63 -6.70
CA PRO A 82 -16.26 -7.89 -6.04
C PRO A 82 -15.76 -8.98 -6.97
N VAL A 83 -14.83 -9.80 -6.47
CA VAL A 83 -14.44 -11.05 -7.12
C VAL A 83 -15.75 -11.77 -7.41
N GLU A 84 -16.11 -11.87 -8.69
CA GLU A 84 -17.21 -12.70 -9.12
C GLU A 84 -16.74 -14.13 -8.87
N VAL A 85 -17.17 -14.69 -7.73
CA VAL A 85 -16.89 -16.07 -7.37
C VAL A 85 -17.54 -16.93 -8.45
N PRO A 86 -16.81 -17.73 -9.24
CA PRO A 86 -17.44 -18.60 -10.21
C PRO A 86 -18.29 -19.60 -9.43
N ALA A 87 -19.61 -19.55 -9.63
CA ALA A 87 -20.56 -20.47 -9.05
C ALA A 87 -20.17 -21.91 -9.41
N GLY A 88 -19.56 -22.59 -8.46
CA GLY A 88 -19.30 -24.02 -8.52
C GLY A 88 -20.63 -24.76 -8.57
N LYS A 89 -21.03 -25.13 -9.78
CA LYS A 89 -22.04 -26.13 -10.11
C LYS A 89 -22.07 -27.27 -9.09
N HIS A 90 -23.21 -27.44 -8.45
CA HIS A 90 -23.52 -28.64 -7.67
C HIS A 90 -23.71 -29.79 -8.66
N ALA A 91 -23.04 -30.91 -8.42
CA ALA A 91 -23.29 -32.20 -9.06
C ALA A 91 -23.34 -33.26 -7.97
#